data_AF-A0A1C5SE85-F1
#
_entry.id   AF-A0A1C5SE85-F1
#
_cell.length_a   1.000
_cell.length_b   1.000
_cell.length_c   1.000
_cell.angle_alpha   90.00
_cell.angle_beta   90.00
_cell.angle_gamma   90.00
#
_symmetry.space_group_name_H-M   'P 1'
#
loop_
_entity.id
_entity.type
_entity.pdbx_description
1 polymer ?
#
loop_
_entity_poly.entity_id
_entity_poly.type
_entity_poly.pdbx_seq_one_letter_code
_entity_poly.pdbx_strand_id
1 'polypeptide(L)'
;MAKKPIKVTEVVLRDAHQSLLATRMTMDEMRPILPEMDKINYFSVECWGGATFDSCIRFLDEDPWERLRILRKELPHQKLQMLFRGQNMLGYRPYADDAVEYFVQKSVANGIDVIRIFDALNDPRNLQTAIKAANKEGAHVQGCISYTLSPVHNNEYFAAYAKTLEEMGANSICIKDMAGLLTPYTCYDLVKKLKETVSIPVDIHSHYTAGLASMSILKGIEAGADIIDTAMSPLSLGTSHMPTESLVAALQGTDYDTGLDLKQLNVVRAYFAKLREKYIANGQISPKSLGVDANTLLYQVPGGMFSNMLKQLKDAGKEDKLDEVLAEIPRVREDAGYPPLVTPTSQIVGTQAVFNVILGERYKMVTKEFKGLVHGDYGKTPAPIKPEFTKKILGDEQPITCRFADTLAPEMDKLKAEAAKWATQEEDVLTYAMFPQVAPKFFEKRNAKKQGVDGDHVDYTNQSHPV
;
A
#
# COMPACT_ATOMS: atom_id res chain seq x y z
N MET A 1 12.28 31.02 15.79
CA MET A 1 13.24 30.11 15.14
C MET A 1 13.13 30.32 13.62
N ALA A 2 13.96 29.72 12.78
CA ALA A 2 13.69 29.75 11.33
C ALA A 2 12.40 28.98 11.06
N LYS A 3 11.48 29.53 10.25
CA LYS A 3 10.23 28.84 9.89
C LYS A 3 10.55 27.50 9.24
N LYS A 4 9.83 26.44 9.61
CA LYS A 4 9.95 25.09 9.05
C LYS A 4 8.58 24.61 8.56
N PRO A 5 8.08 25.11 7.42
CA PRO A 5 6.79 24.73 6.87
C PRO A 5 6.68 23.22 6.69
N ILE A 6 5.60 22.62 7.20
CA ILE A 6 5.31 21.21 6.97
C ILE A 6 4.79 21.02 5.54
N LYS A 7 5.36 20.03 4.87
CA LYS A 7 4.92 19.59 3.55
C LYS A 7 3.80 18.57 3.69
N VAL A 8 2.84 18.62 2.77
CA VAL A 8 1.66 17.74 2.80
C VAL A 8 1.62 16.87 1.55
N THR A 9 1.47 15.57 1.74
CA THR A 9 1.07 14.63 0.68
C THR A 9 -0.41 14.34 0.80
N GLU A 10 -1.15 14.55 -0.28
CA GLU A 10 -2.59 14.24 -0.31
C GLU A 10 -2.83 12.82 -0.84
N VAL A 11 -3.51 11.98 -0.06
CA VAL A 11 -3.72 10.56 -0.38
C VAL A 11 -5.15 10.23 -0.83
N VAL A 12 -6.01 11.24 -1.04
CA VAL A 12 -7.42 11.05 -1.41
C VAL A 12 -7.61 10.21 -2.69
N LEU A 13 -6.68 10.31 -3.66
CA LEU A 13 -6.75 9.60 -4.94
C LEU A 13 -6.21 8.17 -4.89
N ARG A 14 -5.68 7.71 -3.75
CA ARG A 14 -5.14 6.34 -3.58
C ARG A 14 -5.56 5.73 -2.24
N ASP A 15 -4.89 6.08 -1.14
CA ASP A 15 -5.04 5.33 0.11
C ASP A 15 -6.37 5.58 0.82
N ALA A 16 -6.92 6.79 0.71
CA ALA A 16 -8.18 7.13 1.36
C ALA A 16 -9.33 6.25 0.83
N HIS A 17 -9.42 6.13 -0.50
CA HIS A 17 -10.46 5.31 -1.12
C HIS A 17 -10.14 3.83 -1.07
N GLN A 18 -8.86 3.45 -1.07
CA GLN A 18 -8.46 2.07 -0.75
C GLN A 18 -8.95 1.66 0.65
N SER A 19 -8.88 2.56 1.63
CA SER A 19 -9.26 2.29 3.02
C SER A 19 -10.78 2.28 3.23
N LEU A 20 -11.49 3.28 2.70
CA LEU A 20 -12.90 3.50 3.04
C LEU A 20 -13.90 2.89 2.04
N LEU A 21 -13.53 2.78 0.76
CA LEU A 21 -14.43 2.35 -0.32
C LEU A 21 -13.83 1.22 -1.16
N ALA A 22 -12.98 0.39 -0.54
CA ALA A 22 -12.38 -0.81 -1.13
C ALA A 22 -11.68 -0.54 -2.47
N THR A 23 -11.13 0.66 -2.68
CA THR A 23 -10.42 1.06 -3.90
C THR A 23 -11.31 1.27 -5.13
N ARG A 24 -12.59 1.62 -4.96
CA ARG A 24 -13.58 1.70 -6.05
C ARG A 24 -13.81 3.09 -6.67
N MET A 25 -12.94 4.05 -6.41
CA MET A 25 -13.03 5.36 -7.06
C MET A 25 -12.58 5.27 -8.53
N THR A 26 -13.45 5.66 -9.46
CA THR A 26 -13.20 5.63 -10.90
C THR A 26 -12.43 6.85 -11.38
N MET A 27 -11.81 6.77 -12.56
CA MET A 27 -11.18 7.94 -13.19
C MET A 27 -12.21 9.04 -13.49
N ASP A 28 -13.44 8.69 -13.88
CA ASP A 28 -14.52 9.65 -14.14
C ASP A 28 -14.94 10.44 -12.89
N GLU A 29 -14.80 9.83 -11.70
CA GLU A 29 -15.03 10.48 -10.42
C GLU A 29 -13.81 11.28 -9.94
N MET A 30 -12.60 10.95 -10.38
CA MET A 30 -11.42 11.74 -10.02
C MET A 30 -11.29 12.99 -10.90
N ARG A 31 -11.52 12.85 -12.20
CA ARG A 31 -11.18 13.85 -13.21
C ARG A 31 -11.76 15.25 -12.97
N PRO A 32 -13.04 15.42 -12.55
CA PRO A 32 -13.65 16.75 -12.42
C PRO A 32 -12.97 17.64 -11.37
N ILE A 33 -12.27 17.07 -10.39
CA ILE A 33 -11.66 17.85 -9.29
C ILE A 33 -10.15 18.07 -9.46
N LEU A 34 -9.49 17.35 -10.38
CA LEU A 34 -8.04 17.45 -10.58
C LEU A 34 -7.54 18.88 -10.82
N PRO A 35 -8.21 19.72 -11.65
CA PRO A 35 -7.74 21.10 -11.86
C PRO A 35 -7.73 21.96 -10.60
N GLU A 36 -8.61 21.69 -9.63
CA GLU A 36 -8.62 22.41 -8.35
C GLU A 36 -7.58 21.86 -7.37
N MET A 37 -7.28 20.56 -7.45
CA MET A 37 -6.18 19.95 -6.69
C MET A 37 -4.82 20.44 -7.21
N ASP A 38 -4.65 20.61 -8.52
CA ASP A 38 -3.40 21.04 -9.15
C ASP A 38 -2.98 22.47 -8.77
N LYS A 39 -3.93 23.31 -8.32
CA LYS A 39 -3.67 24.66 -7.80
C LYS A 39 -3.08 24.66 -6.37
N ILE A 40 -3.13 23.54 -5.67
CA ILE A 40 -2.67 23.43 -4.28
C ILE A 40 -1.22 22.99 -4.29
N ASN A 41 -0.37 23.65 -3.51
CA ASN A 41 1.05 23.35 -3.44
C ASN A 41 1.35 22.14 -2.52
N TYR A 42 0.84 20.96 -2.86
CA TYR A 42 1.20 19.72 -2.16
C TYR A 42 2.67 19.38 -2.41
N PHE A 43 3.29 18.63 -1.50
CA PHE A 43 4.57 17.99 -1.80
C PHE A 43 4.39 16.90 -2.85
N SER A 44 3.32 16.12 -2.74
CA SER A 44 2.91 15.16 -3.74
C SER A 44 1.42 14.82 -3.62
N VAL A 45 0.86 14.24 -4.67
CA VAL A 45 -0.45 13.61 -4.64
C VAL A 45 -0.26 12.11 -4.82
N GLU A 46 -0.62 11.33 -3.81
CA GLU A 46 -0.58 9.88 -3.90
C GLU A 46 -1.81 9.38 -4.66
N CYS A 47 -1.60 8.91 -5.89
CA CYS A 47 -2.67 8.66 -6.86
C CYS A 47 -2.56 7.30 -7.57
N TRP A 48 -1.50 6.53 -7.29
CA TRP A 48 -1.23 5.29 -8.01
C TRP A 48 -0.53 4.23 -7.14
N GLY A 49 -0.43 3.01 -7.66
CA GLY A 49 0.12 1.89 -6.89
C GLY A 49 -0.82 1.37 -5.80
N GLY A 50 -0.27 0.65 -4.82
CA GLY A 50 -1.08 -0.05 -3.83
C GLY A 50 -2.07 -1.02 -4.47
N ALA A 51 -3.33 -1.01 -4.04
CA ALA A 51 -4.38 -1.86 -4.61
C ALA A 51 -5.08 -1.27 -5.85
N THR A 52 -4.75 -0.02 -6.23
CA THR A 52 -5.45 0.65 -7.35
C THR A 52 -5.26 -0.11 -8.66
N PHE A 53 -4.07 -0.65 -8.89
CA PHE A 53 -3.74 -1.37 -10.12
C PHE A 53 -4.63 -2.61 -10.33
N ASP A 54 -4.74 -3.48 -9.30
CA ASP A 54 -5.64 -4.65 -9.32
C ASP A 54 -7.10 -4.20 -9.43
N SER A 55 -7.49 -3.16 -8.68
CA SER A 55 -8.87 -2.68 -8.65
C SER A 55 -9.34 -2.16 -10.01
N CYS A 56 -8.50 -1.39 -10.71
CA CYS A 56 -8.77 -0.85 -12.04
C CYS A 56 -9.20 -1.96 -13.01
N ILE A 57 -8.38 -3.01 -13.14
CA ILE A 57 -8.63 -4.07 -14.12
C ILE A 57 -9.70 -5.07 -13.66
N ARG A 58 -9.87 -5.28 -12.35
CA ARG A 58 -10.76 -6.32 -11.82
C ARG A 58 -12.19 -5.83 -11.64
N PHE A 59 -12.37 -4.56 -11.26
CA PHE A 59 -13.67 -4.06 -10.81
C PHE A 59 -14.14 -2.81 -11.54
N LEU A 60 -13.23 -1.99 -12.07
CA LEU A 60 -13.57 -0.70 -12.66
C LEU A 60 -13.56 -0.73 -14.19
N ASP A 61 -12.99 -1.78 -14.79
CA ASP A 61 -12.79 -1.88 -16.24
C ASP A 61 -11.97 -0.70 -16.80
N GLU A 62 -10.97 -0.29 -16.02
CA GLU A 62 -10.06 0.81 -16.36
C GLU A 62 -8.64 0.29 -16.53
N ASP A 63 -7.91 0.85 -17.50
CA ASP A 63 -6.48 0.59 -17.64
C ASP A 63 -5.71 1.45 -16.62
N PRO A 64 -4.99 0.85 -15.66
CA PRO A 64 -4.26 1.61 -14.65
C PRO A 64 -3.15 2.48 -15.26
N TRP A 65 -2.60 2.13 -16.42
CA TRP A 65 -1.61 2.96 -17.11
C TRP A 65 -2.26 4.19 -17.76
N GLU A 66 -3.45 4.02 -18.34
CA GLU A 66 -4.21 5.15 -18.88
C GLU A 66 -4.66 6.09 -17.76
N ARG A 67 -5.11 5.54 -16.62
CA ARG A 67 -5.39 6.32 -15.42
C ARG A 67 -4.19 7.18 -15.02
N LEU A 68 -2.98 6.61 -14.99
CA LEU A 68 -1.75 7.36 -14.68
C LEU A 68 -1.47 8.47 -15.70
N ARG A 69 -1.59 8.20 -17.01
CA ARG A 69 -1.40 9.21 -18.06
C ARG A 69 -2.39 10.36 -17.96
N ILE A 70 -3.65 10.07 -17.65
CA ILE A 70 -4.69 11.10 -17.41
C ILE A 70 -4.32 11.93 -16.18
N LEU A 71 -3.99 11.29 -15.06
CA LEU A 71 -3.57 12.00 -13.85
C LEU A 71 -2.35 12.90 -14.11
N ARG A 72 -1.35 12.40 -14.84
CA ARG A 72 -0.15 13.18 -15.20
C ARG A 72 -0.49 14.42 -16.01
N LYS A 73 -1.41 14.27 -16.98
CA LYS A 73 -1.87 15.36 -17.84
C LYS A 73 -2.68 16.41 -17.08
N GLU A 74 -3.55 15.98 -16.17
CA GLU A 74 -4.52 16.84 -15.48
C GLU A 74 -3.99 17.41 -14.14
N LEU A 75 -2.84 16.91 -13.65
CA LEU A 75 -2.11 17.42 -12.48
C LEU A 75 -0.68 17.84 -12.86
N PRO A 76 -0.43 18.69 -13.87
CA PRO A 76 0.91 18.97 -14.39
C PRO A 76 1.86 19.66 -13.39
N HIS A 77 1.34 20.32 -12.34
CA HIS A 77 2.17 21.03 -11.35
C HIS A 77 2.45 20.19 -10.10
N GLN A 78 1.82 19.02 -9.96
CA GLN A 78 1.99 18.14 -8.81
C GLN A 78 3.09 17.11 -9.04
N LYS A 79 3.75 16.67 -7.97
CA LYS A 79 4.46 15.39 -8.00
C LYS A 79 3.46 14.26 -7.84
N LEU A 80 3.46 13.28 -8.74
CA LEU A 80 2.64 12.09 -8.61
C LEU A 80 3.38 11.04 -7.80
N GLN A 81 2.76 10.59 -6.71
CA GLN A 81 3.31 9.58 -5.82
C GLN A 81 2.59 8.24 -5.99
N MET A 82 3.38 7.16 -5.95
CA MET A 82 2.87 5.80 -5.86
C MET A 82 3.37 5.04 -4.63
N LEU A 83 2.57 4.07 -4.17
CA LEU A 83 2.99 3.05 -3.23
C LEU A 83 3.48 1.79 -3.98
N PHE A 84 4.73 1.40 -3.76
CA PHE A 84 5.41 0.30 -4.44
C PHE A 84 5.97 -0.74 -3.45
N ARG A 85 5.69 -2.03 -3.68
CA ARG A 85 5.98 -3.13 -2.73
C ARG A 85 7.34 -3.80 -2.97
N GLY A 86 8.39 -3.02 -3.22
CA GLY A 86 9.73 -3.54 -3.47
C GLY A 86 9.73 -4.64 -4.54
N GLN A 87 10.32 -5.79 -4.21
CA GLN A 87 10.38 -6.96 -5.10
C GLN A 87 9.00 -7.52 -5.52
N ASN A 88 7.93 -7.19 -4.80
CA ASN A 88 6.57 -7.64 -5.12
C ASN A 88 5.84 -6.72 -6.12
N MET A 89 6.46 -5.62 -6.56
CA MET A 89 5.84 -4.61 -7.43
C MET A 89 4.48 -4.13 -6.88
N LEU A 90 3.39 -4.35 -7.62
CA LEU A 90 2.00 -4.14 -7.15
C LEU A 90 1.23 -5.46 -7.01
N GLY A 91 1.91 -6.60 -7.14
CA GLY A 91 1.36 -7.94 -7.00
C GLY A 91 1.52 -8.51 -5.58
N TYR A 92 1.49 -9.85 -5.50
CA TYR A 92 1.46 -10.59 -4.23
C TYR A 92 2.59 -11.63 -4.07
N ARG A 93 3.51 -11.73 -5.03
CA ARG A 93 4.72 -12.55 -4.98
C ARG A 93 5.95 -11.70 -5.30
N PRO A 94 7.17 -12.11 -4.92
CA PRO A 94 8.39 -11.52 -5.48
C PRO A 94 8.51 -11.81 -6.98
N TYR A 95 9.07 -10.86 -7.72
CA TYR A 95 9.37 -10.95 -9.15
C TYR A 95 10.87 -10.97 -9.40
N ALA A 96 11.29 -11.43 -10.57
CA ALA A 96 12.69 -11.33 -10.97
C ALA A 96 13.08 -9.86 -11.20
N ASP A 97 14.37 -9.56 -11.13
CA ASP A 97 14.86 -8.18 -11.14
C ASP A 97 14.55 -7.43 -12.45
N ASP A 98 14.60 -8.12 -13.58
CA ASP A 98 14.29 -7.53 -14.89
C ASP A 98 12.84 -7.03 -14.97
N ALA A 99 11.90 -7.74 -14.35
CA ALA A 99 10.50 -7.30 -14.26
C ALA A 99 10.34 -6.08 -13.33
N VAL A 100 11.04 -6.06 -12.19
CA VAL A 100 11.01 -4.92 -11.25
C VAL A 100 11.62 -3.68 -11.88
N GLU A 101 12.79 -3.79 -12.50
CA GLU A 101 13.46 -2.69 -13.19
C GLU A 101 12.58 -2.12 -14.30
N TYR A 102 11.98 -2.99 -15.13
CA TYR A 102 11.12 -2.57 -16.22
C TYR A 102 9.82 -1.91 -15.72
N PHE A 103 9.24 -2.41 -14.63
CA PHE A 103 8.07 -1.79 -14.03
C PHE A 103 8.36 -0.38 -13.51
N VAL A 104 9.48 -0.19 -12.81
CA VAL A 104 9.90 1.11 -12.32
C VAL A 104 10.13 2.08 -13.49
N GLN A 105 10.86 1.65 -14.52
CA GLN A 105 11.05 2.42 -15.74
C GLN A 105 9.73 2.89 -16.35
N LYS A 106 8.76 1.98 -16.53
CA LYS A 106 7.46 2.34 -17.10
C LYS A 106 6.62 3.22 -16.19
N SER A 107 6.73 3.07 -14.88
CA SER A 107 6.05 3.94 -13.91
C SER A 107 6.51 5.38 -14.05
N VAL A 108 7.84 5.60 -14.07
CA VAL A 108 8.43 6.94 -14.21
C VAL A 108 8.15 7.53 -15.59
N ALA A 109 8.34 6.75 -16.66
CA ALA A 109 8.09 7.20 -18.03
C ALA A 109 6.63 7.63 -18.28
N ASN A 110 5.67 7.07 -17.53
CA ASN A 110 4.26 7.42 -17.63
C ASN A 110 3.82 8.52 -16.64
N GLY A 111 4.71 9.00 -15.76
CA GLY A 111 4.48 10.23 -15.00
C GLY A 111 4.63 10.15 -13.48
N ILE A 112 5.07 9.02 -12.91
CA ILE A 112 5.37 8.93 -11.47
C ILE A 112 6.66 9.70 -11.15
N ASP A 113 6.59 10.58 -10.16
CA ASP A 113 7.73 11.37 -9.68
C ASP A 113 8.27 10.87 -8.34
N VAL A 114 7.41 10.33 -7.47
CA VAL A 114 7.76 9.84 -6.14
C VAL A 114 7.37 8.38 -6.01
N ILE A 115 8.33 7.53 -5.67
CA ILE A 115 8.09 6.10 -5.44
C ILE A 115 8.33 5.81 -3.96
N ARG A 116 7.24 5.57 -3.22
CA ARG A 116 7.29 5.08 -1.84
C ARG A 116 7.50 3.57 -1.86
N ILE A 117 8.72 3.13 -1.54
CA ILE A 117 9.16 1.74 -1.66
C ILE A 117 9.22 1.11 -0.27
N PHE A 118 8.42 0.06 -0.04
CA PHE A 118 8.40 -0.69 1.22
C PHE A 118 8.52 -2.20 1.00
N ASP A 119 9.01 -2.88 2.02
CA ASP A 119 9.04 -4.34 2.14
C ASP A 119 8.21 -4.75 3.36
N ALA A 120 7.49 -5.87 3.25
CA ALA A 120 6.58 -6.31 4.30
C ALA A 120 7.30 -6.79 5.57
N LEU A 121 8.54 -7.26 5.44
CA LEU A 121 9.39 -7.75 6.54
C LEU A 121 10.39 -6.69 7.03
N ASN A 122 10.45 -5.52 6.39
CA ASN A 122 11.56 -4.57 6.51
C ASN A 122 12.91 -5.23 6.18
N ASP A 123 12.96 -6.14 5.20
CA ASP A 123 14.20 -6.68 4.67
C ASP A 123 14.73 -5.75 3.55
N PRO A 124 15.81 -4.99 3.79
CA PRO A 124 16.31 -4.02 2.81
C PRO A 124 16.77 -4.70 1.51
N ARG A 125 17.08 -5.99 1.53
CA ARG A 125 17.52 -6.73 0.34
C ARG A 125 16.45 -6.76 -0.74
N ASN A 126 15.18 -6.85 -0.35
CA ASN A 126 14.05 -6.84 -1.27
C ASN A 126 13.77 -5.46 -1.89
N LEU A 127 14.47 -4.41 -1.44
CA LEU A 127 14.30 -3.05 -1.94
C LEU A 127 15.42 -2.61 -2.89
N GLN A 128 16.53 -3.34 -2.94
CA GLN A 128 17.73 -2.97 -3.69
C GLN A 128 17.44 -2.68 -5.17
N THR A 129 16.76 -3.61 -5.85
CA THR A 129 16.44 -3.48 -7.28
C THR A 129 15.54 -2.28 -7.54
N ALA A 130 14.47 -2.13 -6.75
CA ALA A 130 13.52 -1.04 -6.91
C ALA A 130 14.14 0.33 -6.65
N ILE A 131 14.94 0.47 -5.58
CA ILE A 131 15.62 1.73 -5.24
C ILE A 131 16.64 2.10 -6.30
N LYS A 132 17.45 1.13 -6.76
CA LYS A 132 18.43 1.35 -7.83
C LYS A 132 17.77 1.77 -9.14
N ALA A 133 16.70 1.08 -9.54
CA ALA A 133 15.95 1.41 -10.75
C ALA A 133 15.32 2.82 -10.64
N ALA A 134 14.70 3.15 -9.51
CA ALA A 134 14.04 4.43 -9.33
C ALA A 134 15.02 5.61 -9.36
N ASN A 135 16.18 5.46 -8.70
CA ASN A 135 17.25 6.44 -8.76
C ASN A 135 17.82 6.59 -10.19
N LYS A 136 17.98 5.47 -10.93
CA LYS A 136 18.45 5.50 -12.33
C LYS A 136 17.49 6.28 -13.23
N GLU A 137 16.19 6.14 -13.02
CA GLU A 137 15.15 6.83 -13.80
C GLU A 137 14.87 8.26 -13.28
N GLY A 138 15.56 8.71 -12.23
CA GLY A 138 15.48 10.07 -11.70
C GLY A 138 14.27 10.36 -10.80
N ALA A 139 13.56 9.32 -10.33
CA ALA A 139 12.45 9.48 -9.41
C ALA A 139 12.92 9.79 -7.98
N HIS A 140 12.08 10.46 -7.20
CA HIS A 140 12.28 10.61 -5.76
C HIS A 140 11.98 9.28 -5.07
N VAL A 141 13.01 8.62 -4.56
CA VAL A 141 12.90 7.41 -3.76
C VAL A 141 12.52 7.77 -2.33
N GLN A 142 11.33 7.36 -1.90
CA GLN A 142 10.96 7.42 -0.49
C GLN A 142 11.05 6.02 0.13
N GLY A 143 12.13 5.77 0.86
CA GLY A 143 12.37 4.51 1.57
C GLY A 143 11.44 4.39 2.77
N CYS A 144 10.77 3.25 2.92
CA CYS A 144 9.65 3.13 3.84
C CYS A 144 9.88 2.11 4.95
N ILE A 145 9.65 2.54 6.19
CA ILE A 145 9.60 1.70 7.38
C ILE A 145 8.16 1.19 7.54
N SER A 146 7.94 -0.12 7.46
CA SER A 146 6.68 -0.75 7.87
C SER A 146 6.63 -0.81 9.40
N TYR A 147 6.01 0.19 10.03
CA TYR A 147 5.98 0.34 11.49
C TYR A 147 5.09 -0.73 12.15
N THR A 148 5.55 -1.28 13.27
CA THR A 148 4.81 -2.28 14.05
C THR A 148 5.33 -2.39 15.48
N LEU A 149 4.59 -3.08 16.35
CA LEU A 149 4.95 -3.32 17.74
C LEU A 149 5.15 -4.82 17.99
N SER A 150 6.31 -5.19 18.57
CA SER A 150 6.63 -6.56 19.01
C SER A 150 7.87 -6.52 19.93
N PRO A 151 8.27 -7.63 20.58
CA PRO A 151 9.52 -7.69 21.36
C PRO A 151 10.81 -7.35 20.59
N VAL A 152 10.79 -7.40 19.25
CA VAL A 152 11.94 -7.12 18.38
C VAL A 152 12.04 -5.66 17.95
N HIS A 153 10.89 -4.97 17.88
CA HIS A 153 10.78 -3.67 17.21
C HIS A 153 10.86 -2.55 18.26
N ASN A 154 11.83 -1.65 18.10
CA ASN A 154 12.03 -0.45 18.90
C ASN A 154 12.58 0.69 18.02
N ASN A 155 12.79 1.87 18.60
CA ASN A 155 13.24 3.04 17.85
C ASN A 155 14.65 2.85 17.27
N GLU A 156 15.53 2.13 17.95
CA GLU A 156 16.87 1.78 17.47
C GLU A 156 16.82 0.89 16.23
N TYR A 157 15.96 -0.12 16.22
CA TYR A 157 15.71 -0.99 15.08
C TYR A 157 15.28 -0.16 13.86
N PHE A 158 14.27 0.69 14.03
CA PHE A 158 13.75 1.49 12.93
C PHE A 158 14.76 2.52 12.43
N ALA A 159 15.55 3.12 13.32
CA ALA A 159 16.60 4.07 12.95
C ALA A 159 17.75 3.39 12.18
N ALA A 160 18.19 2.20 12.60
CA ALA A 160 19.20 1.44 11.87
C ALA A 160 18.71 1.02 10.47
N TYR A 161 17.44 0.60 10.37
CA TYR A 161 16.82 0.30 9.09
C TYR A 161 16.73 1.54 8.20
N ALA A 162 16.29 2.69 8.74
CA ALA A 162 16.26 3.96 8.01
C ALA A 162 17.65 4.38 7.49
N LYS A 163 18.70 4.18 8.29
CA LYS A 163 20.07 4.45 7.87
C LYS A 163 20.48 3.59 6.68
N THR A 164 20.14 2.31 6.72
CA THR A 164 20.38 1.39 5.60
C THR A 164 19.67 1.88 4.33
N LEU A 165 18.42 2.34 4.42
CA LEU A 165 17.68 2.88 3.27
C LEU A 165 18.30 4.17 2.72
N GLU A 166 18.79 5.06 3.59
CA GLU A 166 19.54 6.25 3.16
C GLU A 166 20.82 5.86 2.39
N GLU A 167 21.60 4.90 2.90
CA GLU A 167 22.82 4.40 2.26
C GLU A 167 22.54 3.70 0.91
N MET A 168 21.36 3.10 0.76
CA MET A 168 20.90 2.53 -0.51
C MET A 168 20.46 3.60 -1.52
N GLY A 169 20.36 4.86 -1.12
CA GLY A 169 20.01 5.98 -1.99
C GLY A 169 18.58 6.47 -1.86
N ALA A 170 17.91 6.30 -0.71
CA ALA A 170 16.63 6.96 -0.47
C ALA A 170 16.79 8.49 -0.39
N ASN A 171 15.84 9.24 -0.96
CA ASN A 171 15.78 10.70 -0.91
C ASN A 171 14.94 11.22 0.27
N SER A 172 14.06 10.39 0.83
CA SER A 172 13.38 10.62 2.11
C SER A 172 13.01 9.28 2.78
N ILE A 173 12.74 9.32 4.08
CA ILE A 173 12.23 8.17 4.86
C ILE A 173 10.76 8.37 5.17
N CYS A 174 9.93 7.35 4.98
CA CYS A 174 8.54 7.33 5.41
C CYS A 174 8.34 6.35 6.56
N ILE A 175 7.80 6.83 7.68
CA ILE A 175 7.26 5.98 8.73
C ILE A 175 5.85 5.57 8.29
N LYS A 176 5.68 4.34 7.82
CA LYS A 176 4.38 3.80 7.40
C LYS A 176 3.76 3.00 8.53
N ASP A 177 2.88 3.68 9.26
CA ASP A 177 2.02 3.10 10.28
C ASP A 177 0.68 2.67 9.68
N MET A 178 0.71 1.54 8.97
CA MET A 178 -0.41 1.01 8.18
C MET A 178 -1.63 0.59 9.02
N ALA A 179 -1.48 0.39 10.33
CA ALA A 179 -2.54 -0.05 11.23
C ALA A 179 -2.94 1.02 12.28
N GLY A 180 -2.30 2.19 12.26
CA GLY A 180 -2.59 3.28 13.20
C GLY A 180 -2.15 2.97 14.63
N LEU A 181 -0.95 2.40 14.80
CA LEU A 181 -0.38 1.92 16.05
C LEU A 181 0.50 2.96 16.76
N LEU A 182 0.96 4.00 16.05
CA LEU A 182 1.82 5.02 16.64
C LEU A 182 1.08 5.78 17.75
N THR A 183 1.62 5.71 18.96
CA THR A 183 1.20 6.59 20.06
C THR A 183 2.00 7.89 20.04
N PRO A 184 1.48 9.00 20.60
CA PRO A 184 2.08 10.31 20.36
C PRO A 184 3.52 10.47 20.85
N TYR A 185 3.81 9.99 22.06
CA TYR A 185 5.17 10.07 22.62
C TYR A 185 6.14 9.13 21.90
N THR A 186 5.70 7.92 21.52
CA THR A 186 6.52 7.01 20.70
C THR A 186 6.85 7.63 19.35
N CYS A 187 5.88 8.31 18.73
CA CYS A 187 6.09 9.04 17.47
C CYS A 187 7.12 10.17 17.63
N TYR A 188 7.01 10.95 18.70
CA TYR A 188 8.01 11.98 19.04
C TYR A 188 9.42 11.39 19.12
N ASP A 189 9.59 10.35 19.93
CA ASP A 189 10.89 9.74 20.18
C ASP A 189 11.46 9.09 18.91
N LEU A 190 10.62 8.40 18.13
CA LEU A 190 11.03 7.79 16.87
C LEU A 190 11.47 8.84 15.85
N VAL A 191 10.66 9.88 15.62
CA VAL A 191 11.01 10.93 14.67
C VAL A 191 12.29 11.63 15.10
N LYS A 192 12.43 11.98 16.38
CA LYS A 192 13.66 12.59 16.90
C LYS A 192 14.87 11.69 16.63
N LYS A 193 14.77 10.39 16.94
CA LYS A 193 15.83 9.41 16.67
C LYS A 193 16.18 9.31 15.19
N LEU A 194 15.17 9.34 14.31
CA LEU A 194 15.40 9.34 12.86
C LEU A 194 16.13 10.61 12.42
N LYS A 195 15.73 11.79 12.89
CA LYS A 195 16.40 13.07 12.56
C LYS A 195 17.85 13.14 13.09
N GLU A 196 18.18 12.41 14.15
CA GLU A 196 19.56 12.24 14.63
C GLU A 196 20.38 11.24 13.79
N THR A 197 19.72 10.32 13.09
CA THR A 197 20.36 9.18 12.41
C THR A 197 20.53 9.39 10.91
N VAL A 198 19.54 10.00 10.25
CA VAL A 198 19.54 10.26 8.80
C VAL A 198 19.51 11.77 8.51
N SER A 199 20.11 12.15 7.39
CA SER A 199 20.20 13.54 6.91
C SER A 199 19.04 13.93 5.99
N ILE A 200 18.34 12.93 5.44
CA ILE A 200 17.22 13.10 4.53
C ILE A 200 15.88 13.42 5.25
N PRO A 201 14.87 13.98 4.55
CA PRO A 201 13.57 14.28 5.13
C PRO A 201 12.84 13.06 5.69
N VAL A 202 12.06 13.26 6.75
CA VAL A 202 11.20 12.24 7.37
C VAL A 202 9.73 12.57 7.14
N ASP A 203 8.99 11.57 6.67
CA ASP A 203 7.57 11.58 6.37
C ASP A 203 6.81 10.69 7.35
N ILE A 204 5.60 11.11 7.76
CA ILE A 204 4.70 10.34 8.62
C ILE A 204 3.44 9.98 7.82
N HIS A 205 3.24 8.68 7.65
CA HIS A 205 2.04 8.09 7.09
C HIS A 205 1.37 7.22 8.17
N SER A 206 0.25 7.69 8.73
CA SER A 206 -0.42 6.98 9.82
C SER A 206 -1.93 6.97 9.65
N HIS A 207 -2.50 5.77 9.70
CA HIS A 207 -3.95 5.58 9.65
C HIS A 207 -4.61 5.99 10.98
N TYR A 208 -5.85 6.45 10.89
CA TYR A 208 -6.62 7.01 11.99
C TYR A 208 -7.43 5.95 12.78
N THR A 209 -7.16 4.66 12.58
CA THR A 209 -8.05 3.58 13.05
C THR A 209 -8.19 3.58 14.57
N ALA A 210 -7.08 3.74 15.30
CA ALA A 210 -7.07 3.87 16.75
C ALA A 210 -7.48 5.27 17.26
N GLY A 211 -7.71 6.23 16.37
CA GLY A 211 -7.99 7.63 16.72
C GLY A 211 -6.77 8.44 17.18
N LEU A 212 -5.56 7.89 17.07
CA LEU A 212 -4.34 8.49 17.62
C LEU A 212 -3.53 9.35 16.62
N ALA A 213 -3.77 9.19 15.31
CA ALA A 213 -2.87 9.72 14.29
C ALA A 213 -2.67 11.23 14.35
N SER A 214 -3.71 12.04 14.64
CA SER A 214 -3.55 13.50 14.75
C SER A 214 -2.62 13.92 15.89
N MET A 215 -2.74 13.29 17.05
CA MET A 215 -1.86 13.53 18.19
C MET A 215 -0.44 13.07 17.89
N SER A 216 -0.29 11.90 17.23
CA SER A 216 1.01 11.36 16.85
C SER A 216 1.72 12.19 15.78
N ILE A 217 0.97 12.70 14.80
CA ILE A 217 1.47 13.61 13.76
C ILE A 217 1.93 14.92 14.39
N LEU A 218 1.13 15.54 15.26
CA LEU A 218 1.51 16.79 15.92
C LEU A 218 2.81 16.61 16.73
N LYS A 219 2.93 15.49 17.46
CA LYS A 219 4.16 15.18 18.18
C LYS A 219 5.35 14.89 17.26
N GLY A 220 5.14 14.21 16.14
CA GLY A 220 6.17 14.00 15.13
C GLY A 220 6.66 15.31 14.50
N ILE A 221 5.76 16.27 14.25
CA ILE A 221 6.10 17.61 13.77
C ILE A 221 6.99 18.34 14.79
N GLU A 222 6.61 18.34 16.08
CA GLU A 222 7.43 18.91 17.15
C GLU A 222 8.82 18.25 17.27
N ALA A 223 8.94 16.97 16.91
CA ALA A 223 10.21 16.23 16.88
C ALA A 223 11.03 16.46 15.59
N GLY A 224 10.47 17.16 14.60
CA GLY A 224 11.18 17.57 13.39
C GLY A 224 10.85 16.77 12.13
N ALA A 225 9.68 16.13 12.05
CA ALA A 225 9.15 15.62 10.78
C ALA A 225 9.09 16.72 9.71
N ASP A 226 9.11 16.33 8.44
CA ASP A 226 9.24 17.24 7.30
C ASP A 226 8.04 17.16 6.34
N ILE A 227 7.45 15.96 6.18
CA ILE A 227 6.31 15.68 5.30
C ILE A 227 5.26 14.91 6.12
N ILE A 228 3.98 15.14 5.85
CA ILE A 228 2.87 14.43 6.46
C ILE A 228 1.88 14.00 5.37
N ASP A 229 1.47 12.74 5.42
CA ASP A 229 0.35 12.25 4.62
C ASP A 229 -0.98 12.59 5.30
N THR A 230 -1.90 13.16 4.51
CA THR A 230 -3.25 13.47 4.95
C THR A 230 -4.26 13.10 3.88
N ALA A 231 -5.53 12.97 4.28
CA ALA A 231 -6.66 12.77 3.36
C ALA A 231 -7.65 13.93 3.47
N MET A 232 -8.22 14.36 2.35
CA MET A 232 -9.38 15.27 2.35
C MET A 232 -10.46 14.83 3.34
N SER A 233 -10.95 15.76 4.16
CA SER A 233 -11.82 15.45 5.30
C SER A 233 -13.00 14.50 5.03
N PRO A 234 -13.70 14.53 3.87
CA PRO A 234 -14.82 13.63 3.61
C PRO A 234 -14.42 12.16 3.50
N LEU A 235 -13.18 11.89 3.09
CA LEU A 235 -12.59 10.55 2.97
C LEU A 235 -11.41 10.35 3.95
N SER A 236 -11.41 11.08 5.07
CA SER A 236 -10.46 10.96 6.17
C SER A 236 -11.07 10.21 7.36
N LEU A 237 -10.30 10.08 8.46
CA LEU A 237 -10.68 9.42 9.71
C LEU A 237 -10.95 7.91 9.56
N GLY A 238 -11.29 7.26 10.68
CA GLY A 238 -11.54 5.83 10.74
C GLY A 238 -10.35 5.04 10.18
N THR A 239 -10.58 4.22 9.17
CA THR A 239 -9.49 3.48 8.51
C THR A 239 -8.61 4.30 7.56
N SER A 240 -8.94 5.59 7.31
CA SER A 240 -8.17 6.51 6.47
C SER A 240 -7.18 7.34 7.31
N HIS A 241 -6.83 8.55 6.87
CA HIS A 241 -5.79 9.41 7.42
C HIS A 241 -6.35 10.60 8.22
N MET A 242 -5.46 11.40 8.82
CA MET A 242 -5.84 12.70 9.40
C MET A 242 -6.43 13.63 8.32
N PRO A 243 -7.46 14.45 8.63
CA PRO A 243 -7.99 15.42 7.69
C PRO A 243 -6.95 16.48 7.32
N THR A 244 -6.71 16.68 6.01
CA THR A 244 -5.78 17.69 5.48
C THR A 244 -6.11 19.08 5.99
N GLU A 245 -7.39 19.47 5.94
CA GLU A 245 -7.87 20.79 6.36
C GLU A 245 -7.62 21.03 7.85
N SER A 246 -7.79 20.00 8.68
CA SER A 246 -7.54 20.08 10.12
C SER A 246 -6.06 20.25 10.43
N LEU A 247 -5.16 19.57 9.70
CA LEU A 247 -3.71 19.77 9.87
C LEU A 247 -3.30 21.20 9.51
N VAL A 248 -3.76 21.69 8.36
CA VAL A 248 -3.46 23.05 7.89
C VAL A 248 -3.96 24.10 8.89
N ALA A 249 -5.20 23.97 9.37
CA ALA A 249 -5.75 24.87 10.37
C ALA A 249 -4.98 24.82 11.71
N ALA A 250 -4.55 23.63 12.14
CA ALA A 250 -3.82 23.46 13.40
C ALA A 250 -2.42 24.09 13.39
N LEU A 251 -1.77 24.14 12.23
CA LEU A 251 -0.41 24.70 12.08
C LEU A 251 -0.40 26.17 11.64
N GLN A 252 -1.55 26.74 11.27
CA GLN A 252 -1.64 28.11 10.75
C GLN A 252 -1.10 29.13 11.78
N GLY A 253 -0.21 30.02 11.33
CA GLY A 253 0.43 31.03 12.17
C GLY A 253 1.54 30.51 13.09
N THR A 254 1.82 29.21 13.11
CA THR A 254 2.96 28.62 13.84
C THR A 254 4.25 28.63 13.01
N ASP A 255 5.37 28.22 13.60
CA ASP A 255 6.63 28.01 12.86
C ASP A 255 6.53 26.85 11.84
N TYR A 256 5.49 26.01 11.93
CA TYR A 256 5.22 24.85 11.07
C TYR A 256 4.16 25.09 10.00
N ASP A 257 3.66 26.34 9.86
CA ASP A 257 2.60 26.70 8.93
C ASP A 257 2.88 26.17 7.52
N THR A 258 1.94 25.36 7.00
CA THR A 258 2.05 24.71 5.68
C THR A 258 1.99 25.69 4.52
N GLY A 259 1.40 26.88 4.73
CA GLY A 259 1.11 27.85 3.67
C GLY A 259 -0.03 27.43 2.72
N LEU A 260 -0.75 26.34 2.99
CA LEU A 260 -1.89 25.92 2.17
C LEU A 260 -3.14 26.76 2.46
N ASP A 261 -3.90 27.11 1.42
CA ASP A 261 -5.12 27.90 1.55
C ASP A 261 -6.33 27.01 1.90
N LEU A 262 -6.87 27.20 3.10
CA LEU A 262 -8.10 26.54 3.56
C LEU A 262 -9.31 26.78 2.65
N LYS A 263 -9.39 27.93 1.96
CA LYS A 263 -10.49 28.20 1.03
C LYS A 263 -10.39 27.34 -0.23
N GLN A 264 -9.19 27.24 -0.80
CA GLN A 264 -8.92 26.34 -1.93
C GLN A 264 -9.16 24.88 -1.53
N LEU A 265 -8.70 24.45 -0.35
CA LEU A 265 -8.97 23.10 0.17
C LEU A 265 -10.46 22.82 0.32
N ASN A 266 -11.26 23.81 0.73
CA ASN A 266 -12.70 23.64 0.86
C ASN A 266 -13.42 23.39 -0.49
N VAL A 267 -12.88 23.87 -1.62
CA VAL A 267 -13.41 23.54 -2.96
C VAL A 267 -13.25 22.05 -3.24
N VAL A 268 -12.05 21.51 -2.99
CA VAL A 268 -11.74 20.08 -3.14
C VAL A 268 -12.57 19.22 -2.17
N ARG A 269 -12.63 19.64 -0.91
CA ARG A 269 -13.47 19.02 0.13
C ARG A 269 -14.94 18.90 -0.31
N ALA A 270 -15.53 19.98 -0.83
CA ALA A 270 -16.94 20.00 -1.21
C ALA A 270 -17.26 18.98 -2.32
N TYR A 271 -16.31 18.71 -3.21
CA TYR A 271 -16.44 17.65 -4.21
C TYR A 271 -16.45 16.25 -3.58
N PHE A 272 -15.45 15.93 -2.75
CA PHE A 272 -15.37 14.63 -2.09
C PHE A 272 -16.50 14.39 -1.08
N ALA A 273 -17.12 15.44 -0.54
CA ALA A 273 -18.32 15.31 0.30
C ALA A 273 -19.49 14.67 -0.46
N LYS A 274 -19.71 15.06 -1.73
CA LYS A 274 -20.74 14.46 -2.58
C LYS A 274 -20.43 12.98 -2.87
N LEU A 275 -19.16 12.65 -3.11
CA LEU A 275 -18.74 11.26 -3.30
C LEU A 275 -18.94 10.43 -2.03
N ARG A 276 -18.61 10.97 -0.86
CA ARG A 276 -18.87 10.29 0.43
C ARG A 276 -20.36 9.96 0.59
N GLU A 277 -21.25 10.92 0.31
CA GLU A 277 -22.71 10.68 0.35
C GLU A 277 -23.13 9.58 -0.61
N LYS A 278 -22.66 9.61 -1.86
CA LYS A 278 -22.90 8.56 -2.86
C LYS A 278 -22.47 7.18 -2.35
N TYR A 279 -21.26 7.06 -1.81
CA TYR A 279 -20.70 5.78 -1.40
C TYR A 279 -21.28 5.25 -0.08
N ILE A 280 -21.78 6.12 0.80
CA ILE A 280 -22.59 5.69 1.95
C ILE A 280 -23.94 5.17 1.44
N ALA A 281 -24.60 5.89 0.55
CA ALA A 281 -25.92 5.54 0.04
C ALA A 281 -25.93 4.20 -0.71
N ASN A 282 -24.86 3.87 -1.44
CA ASN A 282 -24.74 2.60 -2.18
C ASN A 282 -24.07 1.47 -1.36
N GLY A 283 -23.73 1.71 -0.09
CA GLY A 283 -23.14 0.71 0.81
C GLY A 283 -21.65 0.43 0.60
N GLN A 284 -20.97 1.16 -0.30
CA GLN A 284 -19.54 1.00 -0.53
C GLN A 284 -18.70 1.48 0.66
N ILE A 285 -19.14 2.53 1.36
CA ILE A 285 -18.60 2.96 2.65
C ILE A 285 -19.47 2.40 3.76
N SER A 286 -18.89 1.55 4.61
CA SER A 286 -19.55 1.11 5.84
C SER A 286 -19.46 2.20 6.91
N PRO A 287 -20.56 2.60 7.58
CA PRO A 287 -20.50 3.52 8.71
C PRO A 287 -19.53 3.08 9.82
N LYS A 288 -19.33 1.76 10.00
CA LYS A 288 -18.37 1.20 10.96
C LYS A 288 -16.93 1.62 10.63
N SER A 289 -16.56 1.67 9.35
CA SER A 289 -15.20 2.02 8.89
C SER A 289 -14.82 3.48 9.11
N LEU A 290 -15.81 4.34 9.38
CA LEU A 290 -15.64 5.76 9.68
C LEU A 290 -15.40 6.03 11.18
N GLY A 291 -15.70 5.05 12.03
CA GLY A 291 -15.51 5.12 13.47
C GLY A 291 -14.08 4.79 13.90
N VAL A 292 -13.76 5.11 15.16
CA VAL A 292 -12.53 4.67 15.82
C VAL A 292 -12.72 3.25 16.34
N ASP A 293 -11.74 2.39 16.07
CA ASP A 293 -11.59 1.08 16.70
C ASP A 293 -10.25 0.99 17.41
N ALA A 294 -10.24 1.27 18.72
CA ALA A 294 -9.05 1.19 19.55
C ALA A 294 -8.52 -0.25 19.72
N ASN A 295 -9.34 -1.27 19.46
CA ASN A 295 -8.92 -2.66 19.59
C ASN A 295 -7.84 -3.03 18.54
N THR A 296 -7.67 -2.23 17.48
CA THR A 296 -6.55 -2.37 16.53
C THR A 296 -5.19 -2.37 17.21
N LEU A 297 -5.05 -1.70 18.36
CA LEU A 297 -3.82 -1.70 19.16
C LEU A 297 -3.50 -3.07 19.76
N LEU A 298 -4.52 -3.92 19.95
CA LEU A 298 -4.38 -5.28 20.47
C LEU A 298 -4.04 -6.26 19.36
N TYR A 299 -4.83 -6.26 18.29
CA TYR A 299 -4.73 -7.28 17.24
C TYR A 299 -3.77 -6.89 16.08
N GLN A 300 -3.46 -5.60 15.91
CA GLN A 300 -2.53 -5.06 14.89
C GLN A 300 -2.86 -5.45 13.42
N VAL A 301 -4.13 -5.65 13.11
CA VAL A 301 -4.67 -6.12 11.82
C VAL A 301 -5.08 -4.90 11.01
N PRO A 302 -4.51 -4.66 9.81
CA PRO A 302 -4.97 -3.57 8.96
C PRO A 302 -6.43 -3.77 8.51
N GLY A 303 -7.18 -2.68 8.34
CA GLY A 303 -8.63 -2.74 8.05
C GLY A 303 -9.02 -3.65 6.87
N GLY A 304 -8.29 -3.58 5.74
CA GLY A 304 -8.56 -4.44 4.59
C GLY A 304 -8.36 -5.94 4.85
N MET A 305 -7.43 -6.30 5.72
CA MET A 305 -7.25 -7.68 6.18
C MET A 305 -8.42 -8.11 7.08
N PHE A 306 -8.86 -7.23 7.99
CA PHE A 306 -9.97 -7.50 8.88
C PHE A 306 -11.27 -7.82 8.13
N SER A 307 -11.62 -7.04 7.10
CA SER A 307 -12.80 -7.31 6.26
C SER A 307 -12.72 -8.66 5.51
N ASN A 308 -11.54 -9.02 5.00
CA ASN A 308 -11.35 -10.32 4.33
C ASN A 308 -11.50 -11.49 5.31
N MET A 309 -10.93 -11.36 6.50
CA MET A 309 -11.04 -12.37 7.57
C MET A 309 -12.50 -12.59 7.98
N LEU A 310 -13.28 -11.51 8.17
CA LEU A 310 -14.71 -11.61 8.45
C LEU A 310 -15.46 -12.39 7.35
N LYS A 311 -15.13 -12.13 6.09
CA LYS A 311 -15.70 -12.86 4.96
C LYS A 311 -15.32 -14.34 5.01
N GLN A 312 -14.06 -14.69 5.25
CA GLN A 312 -13.61 -16.09 5.37
C GLN A 312 -14.36 -16.84 6.48
N LEU A 313 -14.55 -16.19 7.65
CA LEU A 313 -15.33 -16.78 8.75
C LEU A 313 -16.80 -16.96 8.37
N LYS A 314 -17.40 -15.98 7.69
CA LYS A 314 -18.76 -16.07 7.18
C LYS A 314 -18.95 -17.19 6.17
N ASP A 315 -18.06 -17.29 5.18
CA ASP A 315 -18.08 -18.33 4.14
C ASP A 315 -17.92 -19.73 4.77
N ALA A 316 -17.23 -19.85 5.91
CA ALA A 316 -17.09 -21.08 6.68
C ALA A 316 -18.25 -21.33 7.68
N GLY A 317 -19.20 -20.41 7.83
CA GLY A 317 -20.25 -20.48 8.86
C GLY A 317 -19.72 -20.45 10.29
N LYS A 318 -18.62 -19.70 10.53
CA LYS A 318 -17.88 -19.60 11.81
C LYS A 318 -17.70 -18.16 12.27
N GLU A 319 -18.67 -17.28 12.01
CA GLU A 319 -18.62 -15.87 12.42
C GLU A 319 -18.50 -15.71 13.95
N ASP A 320 -18.99 -16.68 14.71
CA ASP A 320 -18.88 -16.78 16.16
C ASP A 320 -17.44 -16.94 16.68
N LYS A 321 -16.49 -17.29 15.80
CA LYS A 321 -15.09 -17.54 16.16
C LYS A 321 -14.16 -16.34 15.98
N LEU A 322 -14.69 -15.14 15.71
CA LEU A 322 -13.86 -13.95 15.44
C LEU A 322 -12.83 -13.68 16.55
N ASP A 323 -13.26 -13.71 17.81
CA ASP A 323 -12.37 -13.41 18.95
C ASP A 323 -11.26 -14.46 19.11
N GLU A 324 -11.56 -15.74 18.83
CA GLU A 324 -10.56 -16.81 18.81
C GLU A 324 -9.50 -16.57 17.71
N VAL A 325 -9.92 -16.11 16.53
CA VAL A 325 -9.00 -15.78 15.44
C VAL A 325 -8.14 -14.57 15.79
N LEU A 326 -8.73 -13.51 16.35
CA LEU A 326 -7.98 -12.33 16.78
C LEU A 326 -6.93 -12.66 17.86
N ALA A 327 -7.24 -13.60 18.76
CA ALA A 327 -6.27 -14.12 19.73
C ALA A 327 -5.21 -15.05 19.11
N GLU A 328 -5.50 -15.70 17.98
CA GLU A 328 -4.57 -16.58 17.27
C GLU A 328 -3.54 -15.82 16.42
N ILE A 329 -3.93 -14.69 15.82
CA ILE A 329 -3.04 -13.86 15.00
C ILE A 329 -1.69 -13.53 15.67
N PRO A 330 -1.64 -12.99 16.92
CA PRO A 330 -0.35 -12.67 17.55
C PRO A 330 0.51 -13.91 17.79
N ARG A 331 -0.09 -15.08 18.04
CA ARG A 331 0.65 -16.35 18.21
C ARG A 331 1.23 -16.85 16.89
N VAL A 332 0.46 -16.76 15.80
CA VAL A 332 0.96 -17.11 14.46
C VAL A 332 2.05 -16.15 14.01
N ARG A 333 1.90 -14.87 14.32
CA ARG A 333 2.89 -13.83 14.04
C ARG A 333 4.20 -14.08 14.80
N GLU A 334 4.13 -14.45 16.07
CA GLU A 334 5.29 -14.84 16.87
C GLU A 334 6.03 -16.05 16.27
N ASP A 335 5.29 -17.12 15.95
CA ASP A 335 5.85 -18.33 15.36
C ASP A 335 6.55 -18.06 14.00
N ALA A 336 6.08 -17.04 13.26
CA ALA A 336 6.66 -16.60 11.99
C ALA A 336 7.76 -15.52 12.14
N GLY A 337 8.30 -15.29 13.33
CA GLY A 337 9.42 -14.35 13.54
C GLY A 337 9.02 -12.87 13.58
N TYR A 338 7.81 -12.58 14.08
CA TYR A 338 7.24 -11.23 14.26
C TYR A 338 7.20 -10.32 13.01
N PRO A 339 6.75 -10.80 11.83
CA PRO A 339 6.66 -9.92 10.66
C PRO A 339 5.73 -8.73 10.95
N PRO A 340 6.03 -7.51 10.46
CA PRO A 340 5.03 -6.46 10.33
C PRO A 340 3.82 -7.01 9.56
N LEU A 341 2.60 -6.68 10.00
CA LEU A 341 1.37 -7.15 9.34
C LEU A 341 0.95 -6.15 8.26
N VAL A 342 1.58 -6.23 7.09
CA VAL A 342 1.25 -5.44 5.89
C VAL A 342 1.17 -6.38 4.68
N THR A 343 0.68 -5.94 3.52
CA THR A 343 0.62 -6.84 2.36
C THR A 343 2.03 -7.29 1.93
N PRO A 344 2.30 -8.60 1.72
CA PRO A 344 1.36 -9.73 1.81
C PRO A 344 1.30 -10.44 3.17
N THR A 345 2.23 -10.20 4.09
CA THR A 345 2.36 -10.90 5.38
C THR A 345 1.10 -10.86 6.24
N SER A 346 0.33 -9.76 6.19
CA SER A 346 -0.95 -9.63 6.88
C SER A 346 -1.94 -10.73 6.45
N GLN A 347 -2.14 -10.93 5.15
CA GLN A 347 -3.02 -11.97 4.62
C GLN A 347 -2.51 -13.38 4.93
N ILE A 348 -1.19 -13.58 4.87
CA ILE A 348 -0.54 -14.86 5.15
C ILE A 348 -0.79 -15.29 6.61
N VAL A 349 -0.49 -14.39 7.56
CA VAL A 349 -0.67 -14.64 8.99
C VAL A 349 -2.15 -14.78 9.36
N GLY A 350 -3.03 -13.90 8.84
CA GLY A 350 -4.47 -13.98 9.13
C GLY A 350 -5.13 -15.24 8.63
N THR A 351 -4.87 -15.61 7.38
CA THR A 351 -5.46 -16.82 6.80
C THR A 351 -5.00 -18.06 7.56
N GLN A 352 -3.72 -18.12 7.95
CA GLN A 352 -3.22 -19.21 8.77
C GLN A 352 -3.87 -19.24 10.16
N ALA A 353 -4.12 -18.08 10.79
CA ALA A 353 -4.84 -17.99 12.06
C ALA A 353 -6.30 -18.48 11.94
N VAL A 354 -7.00 -18.09 10.87
CA VAL A 354 -8.36 -18.57 10.56
C VAL A 354 -8.36 -20.10 10.42
N PHE A 355 -7.42 -20.68 9.69
CA PHE A 355 -7.34 -22.14 9.53
C PHE A 355 -7.03 -22.86 10.83
N ASN A 356 -6.12 -22.34 11.66
CA ASN A 356 -5.82 -22.91 12.97
C ASN A 356 -7.09 -23.00 13.85
N VAL A 357 -7.93 -21.96 13.83
CA VAL A 357 -9.16 -21.87 14.64
C VAL A 357 -10.32 -22.70 14.06
N ILE A 358 -10.52 -22.68 12.75
CA ILE A 358 -11.57 -23.46 12.08
C ILE A 358 -11.31 -24.96 12.22
N LEU A 359 -10.04 -25.38 12.07
CA LEU A 359 -9.65 -26.79 12.14
C LEU A 359 -9.46 -27.29 13.58
N GLY A 360 -9.41 -26.39 14.56
CA GLY A 360 -9.23 -26.71 15.98
C GLY A 360 -7.83 -27.20 16.36
N GLU A 361 -6.84 -27.05 15.47
CA GLU A 361 -5.47 -27.52 15.66
C GLU A 361 -4.48 -26.63 14.91
N ARG A 362 -3.48 -26.09 15.62
CA ARG A 362 -2.49 -25.16 15.05
C ARG A 362 -1.60 -25.85 14.03
N TYR A 363 -1.59 -25.34 12.80
CA TYR A 363 -0.77 -25.80 11.67
C TYR A 363 -1.09 -27.23 11.20
N LYS A 364 -2.31 -27.72 11.44
CA LYS A 364 -2.80 -28.98 10.83
C LYS A 364 -2.83 -28.88 9.30
N MET A 365 -3.23 -27.72 8.80
CA MET A 365 -3.10 -27.32 7.41
C MET A 365 -2.23 -26.07 7.39
N VAL A 366 -1.27 -26.02 6.47
CA VAL A 366 -0.40 -24.85 6.27
C VAL A 366 -0.53 -24.39 4.83
N THR A 367 -0.82 -23.10 4.62
CA THR A 367 -0.91 -22.54 3.27
C THR A 367 0.44 -22.53 2.58
N LYS A 368 0.44 -22.54 1.24
CA LYS A 368 1.67 -22.41 0.46
C LYS A 368 2.40 -21.11 0.81
N GLU A 369 1.66 -20.03 1.00
CA GLU A 369 2.21 -18.72 1.29
C GLU A 369 2.83 -18.66 2.70
N PHE A 370 2.21 -19.32 3.69
CA PHE A 370 2.80 -19.42 5.04
C PHE A 370 4.06 -20.29 5.04
N LYS A 371 4.07 -21.40 4.30
CA LYS A 371 5.29 -22.18 4.06
C LYS A 371 6.37 -21.32 3.42
N GLY A 372 6.03 -20.54 2.38
CA GLY A 372 6.97 -19.62 1.72
C GLY A 372 7.54 -18.56 2.66
N LEU A 373 6.73 -18.02 3.58
CA LEU A 373 7.21 -17.10 4.62
C LEU A 373 8.24 -17.77 5.55
N VAL A 374 7.99 -19.00 5.99
CA VAL A 374 8.94 -19.75 6.84
C VAL A 374 10.18 -20.21 6.07
N HIS A 375 10.02 -20.51 4.78
CA HIS A 375 11.10 -20.88 3.88
C HIS A 375 12.04 -19.70 3.55
N GLY A 376 11.52 -18.47 3.56
CA GLY A 376 12.29 -17.25 3.26
C GLY A 376 11.95 -16.61 1.91
N ASP A 377 10.91 -17.08 1.23
CA ASP A 377 10.48 -16.60 -0.10
C ASP A 377 10.16 -15.09 -0.09
N TYR A 378 9.71 -14.58 1.05
CA TYR A 378 9.35 -13.16 1.21
C TYR A 378 10.49 -12.31 1.79
N GLY A 379 11.64 -12.92 2.12
CA GLY A 379 12.76 -12.25 2.79
C GLY A 379 13.00 -12.76 4.21
N LYS A 380 13.96 -12.11 4.89
CA LYS A 380 14.34 -12.44 6.27
C LYS A 380 13.35 -11.82 7.25
N THR A 381 12.83 -12.65 8.16
CA THR A 381 11.94 -12.19 9.24
C THR A 381 12.71 -11.38 10.29
N PRO A 382 12.05 -10.43 10.98
CA PRO A 382 12.70 -9.59 12.01
C PRO A 382 13.36 -10.39 13.14
N ALA A 383 12.70 -11.44 13.62
CA ALA A 383 13.27 -12.42 14.53
C ALA A 383 13.57 -13.75 13.83
N PRO A 384 14.57 -14.51 14.30
CA PRO A 384 14.78 -15.87 13.85
C PRO A 384 13.57 -16.75 14.19
N ILE A 385 13.16 -17.57 13.23
CA ILE A 385 12.15 -18.62 13.44
C ILE A 385 12.81 -19.80 14.15
N LYS A 386 12.10 -20.40 15.11
CA LYS A 386 12.64 -21.52 15.89
C LYS A 386 12.89 -22.75 14.98
N PRO A 387 14.06 -23.42 15.06
CA PRO A 387 14.40 -24.54 14.18
C PRO A 387 13.37 -25.69 14.20
N GLU A 388 12.82 -26.01 15.36
CA GLU A 388 11.78 -27.03 15.51
C GLU A 388 10.48 -26.65 14.79
N PHE A 389 10.15 -25.35 14.77
CA PHE A 389 8.98 -24.84 14.06
C PHE A 389 9.23 -24.84 12.55
N THR A 390 10.42 -24.39 12.10
CA THR A 390 10.83 -24.48 10.69
C THR A 390 10.72 -25.92 10.18
N LYS A 391 11.25 -26.89 10.92
CA LYS A 391 11.15 -28.32 10.56
C LYS A 391 9.71 -28.83 10.53
N LYS A 392 8.85 -28.38 11.46
CA LYS A 392 7.41 -28.74 11.45
C LYS A 392 6.71 -28.24 10.18
N ILE A 393 7.04 -27.04 9.72
CA ILE A 393 6.35 -26.39 8.58
C ILE A 393 6.90 -26.85 7.22
N LEU A 394 8.23 -26.99 7.12
CA LEU A 394 8.94 -27.28 5.87
C LEU A 394 9.28 -28.78 5.68
N GLY A 395 9.23 -29.58 6.74
CA GLY A 395 9.70 -30.97 6.70
C GLY A 395 11.21 -31.03 6.50
N ASP A 396 11.64 -31.63 5.39
CA ASP A 396 13.06 -31.79 5.04
C ASP A 396 13.62 -30.61 4.21
N GLU A 397 12.74 -29.75 3.67
CA GLU A 397 13.13 -28.56 2.93
C GLU A 397 13.87 -27.56 3.85
N GLN A 398 14.99 -27.03 3.37
CA GLN A 398 15.80 -26.07 4.13
C GLN A 398 15.39 -24.64 3.79
N PRO A 399 15.26 -23.75 4.79
CA PRO A 399 15.00 -22.34 4.53
C PRO A 399 16.17 -21.69 3.77
N ILE A 400 15.87 -20.77 2.87
CA ILE A 400 16.89 -20.00 2.15
C ILE A 400 17.47 -18.89 3.03
N THR A 401 18.71 -18.53 2.76
CA THR A 401 19.40 -17.42 3.45
C THR A 401 19.70 -16.22 2.53
N CYS A 402 19.66 -16.44 1.21
CA CYS A 402 19.80 -15.41 0.18
C CYS A 402 18.53 -14.58 0.02
N ARG A 403 18.56 -13.57 -0.86
CA ARG A 403 17.34 -12.88 -1.29
C ARG A 403 16.62 -13.80 -2.28
N PHE A 404 15.33 -14.07 -2.08
CA PHE A 404 14.59 -15.01 -2.92
C PHE A 404 14.67 -14.69 -4.42
N ALA A 405 14.64 -13.40 -4.78
CA ALA A 405 14.77 -12.98 -6.18
C ALA A 405 16.10 -13.35 -6.84
N ASP A 406 17.17 -13.63 -6.07
CA ASP A 406 18.44 -14.13 -6.62
C ASP A 406 18.30 -15.57 -7.14
N THR A 407 17.23 -16.28 -6.76
CA THR A 407 16.92 -17.64 -7.24
C THR A 407 16.03 -17.64 -8.50
N LEU A 408 15.51 -16.48 -8.89
CA LEU A 408 14.61 -16.33 -10.02
C LEU A 408 15.41 -16.05 -11.30
N ALA A 409 15.13 -16.81 -12.36
CA ALA A 409 15.61 -16.46 -13.69
C ALA A 409 14.88 -15.21 -14.21
N PRO A 410 15.52 -14.39 -15.08
CA PRO A 410 14.84 -13.30 -15.78
C PRO A 410 13.55 -13.78 -16.44
N GLU A 411 12.45 -13.05 -16.23
CA GLU A 411 11.10 -13.50 -16.62
C GLU A 411 10.45 -12.65 -17.71
N MET A 412 11.02 -11.50 -18.10
CA MET A 412 10.38 -10.57 -19.04
C MET A 412 10.14 -11.15 -20.43
N ASP A 413 11.07 -11.92 -21.00
CA ASP A 413 10.91 -12.49 -22.34
C ASP A 413 9.77 -13.52 -22.38
N LYS A 414 9.68 -14.35 -21.32
CA LYS A 414 8.58 -15.29 -21.13
C LYS A 414 7.25 -14.55 -21.02
N LEU A 415 7.19 -13.52 -20.16
CA LEU A 415 5.97 -12.74 -19.94
C LEU A 415 5.51 -12.02 -21.22
N LYS A 416 6.45 -11.48 -22.02
CA LYS A 416 6.12 -10.87 -23.33
C LYS A 416 5.51 -11.90 -24.28
N ALA A 417 6.07 -13.10 -24.36
CA ALA A 417 5.55 -14.16 -25.20
C ALA A 417 4.13 -14.58 -24.77
N GLU A 418 3.90 -14.73 -23.46
CA GLU A 418 2.59 -15.10 -22.91
C GLU A 418 1.52 -14.02 -23.14
N ALA A 419 1.90 -12.74 -23.00
CA ALA A 419 0.99 -11.60 -23.15
C ALA A 419 0.75 -11.19 -24.63
N ALA A 420 1.56 -11.67 -25.58
CA ALA A 420 1.64 -11.16 -26.95
C ALA A 420 0.30 -11.10 -27.69
N LYS A 421 -0.59 -12.07 -27.45
CA LYS A 421 -1.90 -12.12 -28.13
C LYS A 421 -2.90 -11.08 -27.65
N TRP A 422 -2.65 -10.44 -26.51
CA TRP A 422 -3.53 -9.42 -25.93
C TRP A 422 -2.91 -8.03 -25.88
N ALA A 423 -1.58 -7.95 -25.82
CA ALA A 423 -0.85 -6.71 -25.62
C ALA A 423 -1.03 -5.75 -26.81
N THR A 424 -1.39 -4.50 -26.51
CA THR A 424 -1.52 -3.39 -27.48
C THR A 424 -0.57 -2.22 -27.17
N GLN A 425 0.08 -2.28 -26.01
CA GLN A 425 1.09 -1.33 -25.55
C GLN A 425 2.14 -2.08 -24.73
N GLU A 426 3.32 -1.48 -24.58
CA GLU A 426 4.45 -2.10 -23.90
C GLU A 426 4.17 -2.42 -22.43
N GLU A 427 3.31 -1.65 -21.76
CA GLU A 427 2.97 -1.84 -20.35
C GLU A 427 1.99 -2.99 -20.09
N ASP A 428 1.33 -3.53 -21.12
CA ASP A 428 0.39 -4.64 -20.96
C ASP A 428 1.08 -5.91 -20.45
N VAL A 429 2.35 -6.10 -20.79
CA VAL A 429 3.13 -7.23 -20.25
C VAL A 429 3.27 -7.15 -18.73
N LEU A 430 3.39 -5.95 -18.17
CA LEU A 430 3.53 -5.73 -16.73
C LEU A 430 2.18 -5.95 -16.03
N THR A 431 1.09 -5.50 -16.64
CA THR A 431 -0.28 -5.81 -16.18
C THR A 431 -0.52 -7.32 -16.17
N TYR A 432 -0.11 -8.02 -17.23
CA TYR A 432 -0.19 -9.48 -17.31
C TYR A 432 0.68 -10.16 -16.25
N ALA A 433 1.93 -9.72 -16.07
CA ALA A 433 2.87 -10.28 -15.11
C ALA A 433 2.30 -10.31 -13.70
N MET A 434 1.64 -9.22 -13.29
CA MET A 434 1.09 -9.09 -11.96
C MET A 434 -0.24 -9.83 -11.77
N PHE A 435 -1.06 -9.90 -12.83
CA PHE A 435 -2.42 -10.44 -12.74
C PHE A 435 -2.77 -11.36 -13.92
N PRO A 436 -2.04 -12.47 -14.14
CA PRO A 436 -2.20 -13.30 -15.34
C PRO A 436 -3.58 -13.98 -15.44
N GLN A 437 -4.32 -14.06 -14.33
CA GLN A 437 -5.67 -14.61 -14.26
C GLN A 437 -6.78 -13.57 -14.50
N VAL A 438 -6.45 -12.27 -14.44
CA VAL A 438 -7.42 -11.16 -14.55
C VAL A 438 -7.20 -10.38 -15.83
N ALA A 439 -5.93 -10.09 -16.12
CA ALA A 439 -5.52 -9.25 -17.23
C ALA A 439 -6.04 -9.74 -18.60
N PRO A 440 -6.04 -11.05 -18.93
CA PRO A 440 -6.61 -11.53 -20.20
C PRO A 440 -8.03 -11.05 -20.50
N LYS A 441 -8.95 -11.23 -19.54
CA LYS A 441 -10.36 -10.85 -19.72
C LYS A 441 -10.51 -9.34 -19.83
N PHE A 442 -9.74 -8.58 -19.05
CA PHE A 442 -9.68 -7.13 -19.15
C PHE A 442 -9.18 -6.68 -20.53
N PHE A 443 -8.09 -7.26 -21.03
CA PHE A 443 -7.54 -6.91 -22.33
C PHE A 443 -8.50 -7.23 -23.47
N GLU A 444 -9.16 -8.38 -23.45
CA GLU A 444 -10.17 -8.77 -24.43
C GLU A 444 -11.28 -7.72 -24.50
N LYS A 445 -11.84 -7.34 -23.34
CA LYS A 445 -12.89 -6.31 -23.26
C LYS A 445 -12.40 -4.95 -23.74
N ARG A 446 -11.23 -4.50 -23.28
CA ARG A 446 -10.62 -3.22 -23.68
C ARG A 446 -10.35 -3.17 -25.19
N ASN A 447 -9.81 -4.24 -25.75
CA ASN A 447 -9.43 -4.31 -27.16
C ASN A 447 -10.68 -4.37 -28.05
N ALA A 448 -11.72 -5.12 -27.66
CA ALA A 448 -13.01 -5.14 -28.35
C ALA A 448 -13.64 -3.74 -28.41
N LYS A 449 -13.66 -3.02 -27.26
CA LYS A 449 -14.17 -1.65 -27.18
C LYS A 449 -13.40 -0.68 -28.11
N LYS A 450 -12.08 -0.81 -28.21
CA LYS A 450 -11.26 0.00 -29.14
C LYS A 450 -11.55 -0.29 -30.62
N GLN A 451 -12.03 -1.50 -30.93
CA GLN A 451 -12.40 -1.91 -32.29
C GLN A 451 -13.88 -1.62 -32.63
N GLY A 452 -14.64 -1.03 -31.70
CA GLY A 452 -16.06 -0.76 -31.88
C GLY A 452 -16.94 -2.01 -31.78
N VAL A 453 -16.41 -3.13 -31.28
CA VAL A 453 -17.18 -4.36 -31.08
C VAL A 453 -17.88 -4.31 -29.73
N ASP A 454 -19.19 -4.56 -29.71
CA ASP A 454 -19.94 -4.69 -28.47
C ASP A 454 -19.62 -6.04 -27.80
N GLY A 455 -18.56 -6.02 -26.98
CA GLY A 455 -18.05 -7.17 -26.22
C GLY A 455 -19.08 -7.80 -25.27
N ASP A 456 -20.10 -7.05 -24.84
CA ASP A 456 -21.10 -7.52 -23.90
C ASP A 456 -22.18 -8.39 -24.58
N HIS A 457 -22.29 -8.31 -25.92
CA HIS A 457 -23.25 -9.07 -26.73
C HIS A 457 -22.60 -10.06 -27.70
N VAL A 458 -21.29 -10.34 -27.54
CA VAL A 458 -20.59 -11.33 -28.37
C VAL A 458 -21.12 -12.73 -28.10
N ASP A 459 -21.62 -13.39 -29.13
CA ASP A 459 -22.00 -14.79 -29.08
C ASP A 459 -20.80 -15.67 -29.43
N TYR A 460 -20.05 -16.05 -28.40
CA TYR A 460 -18.91 -16.95 -28.53
C TYR A 460 -19.28 -18.35 -29.04
N THR A 461 -20.56 -18.74 -28.94
CA THR A 461 -21.04 -20.04 -29.40
C THR A 461 -21.26 -20.03 -30.91
N ASN A 462 -21.80 -18.94 -31.44
CA ASN A 462 -22.12 -18.79 -32.86
C ASN A 462 -21.09 -17.95 -33.65
N GLN A 463 -19.99 -17.54 -33.03
CA GLN A 463 -18.94 -16.68 -33.62
C GLN A 463 -19.51 -15.40 -34.25
N SER A 464 -20.56 -14.83 -33.65
CA SER A 464 -21.15 -13.59 -34.13
C SER A 464 -20.70 -12.42 -33.24
N HIS A 465 -20.19 -11.39 -33.89
CA HIS A 465 -19.84 -10.12 -33.26
C HIS A 465 -20.89 -9.09 -33.66
N PRO A 466 -21.73 -8.63 -32.73
CA PRO A 466 -22.54 -7.45 -32.98
C PRO A 466 -21.60 -6.24 -33.16
N VAL A 467 -21.80 -5.55 -34.29
CA VAL A 467 -21.05 -4.35 -34.70
C VAL A 467 -21.85 -3.11 -34.31
#